data_AF-A0A7Y5BMG6-F1
#
_entry.id   AF-A0A7Y5BMG6-F1
#
_cell.length_a   1.000
_cell.length_b   1.000
_cell.length_c   1.000
_cell.angle_alpha   90.00
_cell.angle_beta   90.00
_cell.angle_gamma   90.00
#
_symmetry.space_group_name_H-M   'P 1'
#
loop_
_entity.id
_entity.type
_entity.pdbx_description
1 polymer ?
#
loop_
_entity_poly.entity_id
_entity_poly.type
_entity_poly.pdbx_seq_one_letter_code
_entity_poly.pdbx_strand_id
1 'polypeptide(L)'
;MLTDTSPQIEQLQLDLLRNAPSWKKADMWAQMVQTAKLLALRGIKARHPQASESEINRRLAGLLLGEELAEKVYGPLIVEENTHVA
;
A
#
# COMPACT_ATOMS: atom_id res chain seq x y z
N MET A 1 17.98 -1.59 23.36
CA MET A 1 17.59 -2.50 22.26
C MET A 1 18.67 -2.43 21.20
N LEU A 2 19.06 -3.56 20.61
CA LEU A 2 19.98 -3.57 19.46
C LEU A 2 19.12 -3.31 18.21
N THR A 3 19.06 -2.06 17.75
CA THR A 3 18.42 -1.72 16.48
C THR A 3 19.33 -2.15 15.33
N ASP A 4 18.73 -2.68 14.25
CA ASP A 4 19.44 -3.05 13.01
C ASP A 4 20.24 -1.88 12.42
N THR A 5 19.81 -0.64 12.72
CA THR A 5 20.52 0.60 12.44
C THR A 5 21.16 1.17 13.71
N SER A 6 22.46 1.47 13.65
CA SER A 6 23.16 2.13 14.77
C SER A 6 22.71 3.60 14.91
N PRO A 7 22.72 4.18 16.12
CA PRO A 7 22.28 5.56 16.34
C PRO A 7 23.01 6.60 15.48
N GLN A 8 24.29 6.36 15.17
CA GLN A 8 25.10 7.25 14.34
C GLN A 8 24.62 7.26 12.88
N ILE A 9 24.21 6.11 12.35
CA ILE A 9 23.70 5.98 10.99
C ILE A 9 22.29 6.56 10.88
N GLU A 10 21.45 6.35 11.89
CA GLU A 10 20.13 6.98 11.96
C GLU A 10 20.24 8.52 11.95
N GLN A 11 21.16 9.07 12.75
CA GLN A 11 21.41 10.52 12.79
C GLN A 11 21.86 11.05 11.42
N LEU A 12 22.81 10.38 10.77
CA LEU A 12 23.26 10.75 9.42
C LEU A 12 22.10 10.70 8.42
N GLN A 13 21.26 9.66 8.47
CA GLN A 13 20.10 9.53 7.59
C GLN A 13 19.11 10.68 7.78
N LEU A 14 18.83 11.08 9.03
CA LEU A 14 17.96 12.21 9.33
C LEU A 14 18.52 13.52 8.78
N ASP A 15 19.83 13.76 8.93
CA ASP A 15 20.46 14.98 8.45
C ASP A 15 20.49 15.05 6.92
N LEU A 16 20.75 13.94 6.24
CA LEU A 16 20.64 13.83 4.78
C LEU A 16 19.20 14.10 4.30
N LEU A 17 18.20 13.51 4.99
CA LEU A 17 16.80 13.69 4.63
C LEU A 17 16.36 15.13 4.86
N ARG A 18 16.71 15.76 5.99
CA ARG A 18 16.36 17.15 6.30
C ARG A 18 16.93 18.12 5.27
N ASN A 19 18.20 17.93 4.89
CA ASN A 19 18.90 18.80 3.95
C ASN A 19 18.60 18.51 2.47
N ALA A 20 17.87 17.43 2.14
CA ALA A 20 17.51 17.14 0.76
C ALA A 20 16.58 18.22 0.17
N PRO A 21 16.76 18.60 -1.11
CA PRO A 21 15.83 19.46 -1.83
C PRO A 21 14.41 18.89 -1.85
N SER A 22 13.40 19.77 -1.87
CA SER A 22 11.98 19.36 -1.82
C SER A 22 11.58 18.41 -2.95
N TRP A 23 12.11 18.59 -4.17
CA TRP A 23 11.82 17.71 -5.30
C TRP A 23 12.34 16.28 -5.07
N LYS A 24 13.51 16.14 -4.41
CA LYS A 24 14.08 14.82 -4.11
C LYS A 24 13.27 14.11 -3.02
N LYS A 25 12.77 14.86 -2.03
CA LYS A 25 11.84 14.34 -1.03
C LYS A 25 10.54 13.86 -1.67
N ALA A 26 9.99 14.62 -2.61
CA ALA A 26 8.79 14.24 -3.35
C ALA A 26 9.00 12.98 -4.20
N ASP A 27 10.16 12.85 -4.85
CA ASP A 27 10.53 11.64 -5.60
C ASP A 27 10.64 10.40 -4.68
N MET A 28 11.34 10.52 -3.55
CA MET A 28 11.42 9.44 -2.55
C MET A 28 10.03 9.05 -2.03
N TRP A 29 9.15 10.03 -1.77
CA TRP A 29 7.77 9.78 -1.37
C TRP A 29 6.98 9.05 -2.46
N ALA A 30 7.10 9.48 -3.72
CA ALA A 30 6.43 8.83 -4.84
C ALA A 30 6.86 7.37 -4.97
N GLN A 31 8.16 7.08 -4.88
CA GLN A 31 8.69 5.71 -4.90
C GLN A 31 8.13 4.88 -3.74
N MET A 32 8.10 5.43 -2.53
CA MET A 32 7.54 4.75 -1.37
C MET A 32 6.05 4.43 -1.55
N VAL A 33 5.26 5.37 -2.08
CA VAL A 33 3.83 5.15 -2.38
C VAL A 33 3.64 4.01 -3.39
N GLN A 34 4.47 3.94 -4.44
CA GLN A 34 4.39 2.83 -5.39
C GLN A 34 4.71 1.48 -4.75
N THR A 35 5.78 1.42 -3.93
CA THR A 35 6.14 0.19 -3.21
C THR A 35 5.05 -0.23 -2.23
N ALA A 36 4.47 0.71 -1.47
CA ALA A 36 3.37 0.42 -0.55
C ALA A 36 2.15 -0.15 -1.28
N LYS A 37 1.76 0.43 -2.42
CA LYS A 37 0.67 -0.08 -3.26
C LYS A 37 0.95 -1.48 -3.78
N LEU A 38 2.18 -1.75 -4.23
CA LEU A 38 2.58 -3.08 -4.71
C LEU A 38 2.48 -4.13 -3.58
N LEU A 39 2.99 -3.81 -2.40
CA LEU A 39 2.92 -4.70 -1.24
C LEU A 39 1.48 -4.95 -0.81
N ALA A 40 0.64 -3.91 -0.77
CA ALA A 40 -0.78 -4.04 -0.46
C ALA A 40 -1.50 -4.95 -1.47
N LEU A 41 -1.26 -4.76 -2.77
CA LEU A 41 -1.82 -5.59 -3.83
C LEU A 41 -1.41 -7.05 -3.69
N ARG A 42 -0.13 -7.33 -3.41
CA ARG A 42 0.36 -8.69 -3.16
C ARG A 42 -0.30 -9.31 -1.94
N GLY A 43 -0.44 -8.55 -0.86
CA GLY A 43 -1.14 -9.00 0.35
C GLY A 43 -2.62 -9.32 0.11
N ILE A 44 -3.32 -8.51 -0.70
CA ILE A 44 -4.72 -8.77 -1.07
C ILE A 44 -4.82 -10.08 -1.86
N LYS A 45 -4.00 -10.25 -2.91
CA LYS A 45 -4.00 -11.47 -3.73
C LYS A 45 -3.67 -12.72 -2.92
N ALA A 46 -2.76 -12.61 -1.94
CA ALA A 46 -2.42 -13.73 -1.07
C ALA A 46 -3.57 -14.16 -0.15
N ARG A 47 -4.38 -13.20 0.34
CA ARG A 47 -5.55 -13.49 1.20
C ARG A 47 -6.80 -13.87 0.43
N HIS A 48 -6.92 -13.43 -0.82
CA HIS A 48 -8.07 -13.69 -1.69
C HIS A 48 -7.60 -14.25 -3.04
N PRO A 49 -7.11 -15.50 -3.11
CA PRO A 49 -6.54 -16.06 -4.33
C PRO A 49 -7.53 -16.18 -5.50
N GLN A 50 -8.83 -16.25 -5.20
CA GLN A 50 -9.92 -16.40 -6.17
C GLN A 50 -10.65 -15.08 -6.49
N ALA A 51 -10.23 -13.97 -5.88
CA ALA A 51 -10.87 -12.67 -6.13
C ALA A 51 -10.64 -12.24 -7.58
N SER A 52 -11.70 -11.73 -8.20
CA SER A 52 -11.62 -11.12 -9.51
C SER A 52 -10.85 -9.79 -9.45
N GLU A 53 -10.42 -9.28 -10.61
CA GLU A 53 -9.67 -8.03 -10.66
C GLU A 53 -10.46 -6.83 -10.13
N SER A 54 -11.78 -6.81 -10.33
CA SER A 54 -12.69 -5.79 -9.81
C SER A 54 -12.73 -5.82 -8.28
N GLU A 55 -12.85 -7.01 -7.68
CA GLU A 55 -12.80 -7.19 -6.23
C GLU A 55 -11.45 -6.77 -5.66
N ILE A 56 -10.34 -7.15 -6.32
CA ILE A 56 -8.99 -6.78 -5.90
C ILE A 56 -8.81 -5.25 -5.92
N ASN A 57 -9.23 -4.59 -7.00
CA ASN A 57 -9.14 -3.13 -7.12
C ASN A 57 -10.01 -2.44 -6.07
N ARG A 58 -11.21 -2.97 -5.79
CA ARG A 58 -12.10 -2.42 -4.77
C ARG A 58 -11.55 -2.58 -3.36
N ARG A 59 -10.93 -3.72 -3.03
CA ARG A 59 -10.24 -3.95 -1.75
C ARG A 59 -9.03 -3.03 -1.61
N LEU A 60 -8.27 -2.80 -2.69
CA LEU A 60 -7.17 -1.85 -2.68
C LEU A 60 -7.66 -0.41 -2.43
N ALA A 61 -8.78 -0.01 -3.03
CA ALA A 61 -9.40 1.30 -2.77
C ALA A 61 -9.78 1.46 -1.29
N GLY A 62 -10.36 0.42 -0.67
CA GLY A 62 -10.67 0.41 0.77
C GLY A 62 -9.43 0.63 1.66
N LEU A 63 -8.29 0.03 1.30
CA LEU A 63 -7.02 0.25 2.02
C LEU A 63 -6.44 1.66 1.83
N LEU A 64 -6.56 2.24 0.64
CA LEU A 64 -5.92 3.52 0.31
C LEU A 64 -6.75 4.73 0.72
N LEU A 65 -8.07 4.64 0.63
CA LEU A 65 -9.00 5.76 0.84
C LEU A 65 -9.76 5.64 2.17
N GLY A 66 -9.76 4.45 2.78
CA GLY A 66 -10.73 4.07 3.80
C GLY A 66 -12.03 3.58 3.17
N GLU A 67 -12.75 2.73 3.90
CA GLU A 67 -13.91 2.02 3.36
C GLU A 67 -15.05 2.97 2.95
N GLU A 68 -15.33 4.00 3.75
CA GLU A 68 -16.38 4.98 3.48
C GLU A 68 -16.18 5.71 2.15
N LEU A 69 -14.96 6.19 1.88
CA LEU A 69 -14.65 6.91 0.66
C LEU A 69 -14.53 5.96 -0.54
N ALA A 70 -13.99 4.76 -0.32
CA ALA A 70 -13.92 3.73 -1.35
C ALA A 70 -15.33 3.33 -1.82
N GLU A 71 -16.29 3.20 -0.91
CA GLU A 71 -17.67 2.89 -1.27
C GLU A 71 -18.34 3.99 -2.08
N LYS A 72 -18.14 5.26 -1.70
CA LYS A 72 -18.70 6.41 -2.42
C LYS A 72 -18.17 6.53 -3.86
N VAL A 73 -16.90 6.17 -4.09
CA VAL A 73 -16.23 6.35 -5.40
C VAL A 73 -16.31 5.11 -6.27
N TYR A 74 -16.17 3.92 -5.68
CA TYR A 74 -16.06 2.64 -6.38
C TYR A 74 -17.27 1.72 -6.17
N GLY A 75 -18.25 2.11 -5.36
CA GLY A 75 -19.42 1.30 -5.02
C GLY A 75 -19.16 0.28 -3.89
N PRO A 76 -20.15 -0.54 -3.52
CA PRO A 76 -19.98 -1.56 -2.48
C PRO A 76 -18.99 -2.64 -2.90
N LEU A 77 -18.34 -3.28 -1.91
CA LEU A 77 -17.50 -4.44 -2.17
C LEU A 77 -18.38 -5.65 -2.53
N ILE A 78 -18.29 -6.09 -3.78
CA ILE A 78 -18.92 -7.32 -4.25
C ILE A 78 -17.86 -8.41 -4.22
N VAL A 79 -18.13 -9.48 -3.45
CA VAL A 79 -17.31 -10.69 -3.43
C VAL A 79 -17.98 -11.69 -4.36
N GLU A 80 -17.30 -12.04 -5.45
CA GLU A 80 -17.82 -13.02 -6.38
C GLU A 80 -17.57 -14.43 -5.80
N GLU A 81 -18.58 -15.01 -5.16
CA GLU A 81 -18.54 -16.41 -4.76
C GLU A 81 -18.61 -17.30 -6.01
N ASN A 82 -17.45 -17.76 -6.49
CA ASN A 82 -17.39 -18.84 -7.46
C ASN A 82 -17.91 -20.12 -6.81
N THR A 83 -19.22 -20.34 -6.93
CA THR A 83 -19.88 -21.60 -6.58
C THR A 83 -19.24 -22.71 -7.42
N HIS A 84 -18.47 -23.58 -6.77
CA HIS A 84 -18.00 -24.83 -7.38
C HIS A 84 -19.24 -25.62 -7.84
N VAL A 85 -19.49 -25.67 -9.15
CA VAL A 85 -20.26 -26.76 -9.73
C VAL A 85 -19.35 -27.99 -9.67
N ALA A 86 -19.80 -28.98 -8.89
CA ALA A 86 -19.18 -30.28 -8.68
C ALA A 86 -19.09 -31.12 -9.97
#